data_AF-A0A1M6B783-F1
#
_entry.id   AF-A0A1M6B783-F1
#
_cell.length_a   1.000
_cell.length_b   1.000
_cell.length_c   1.000
_cell.angle_alpha   90.00
_cell.angle_beta   90.00
_cell.angle_gamma   90.00
#
_symmetry.space_group_name_H-M   'P 1'
#
loop_
_entity.id
_entity.type
_entity.pdbx_description
1 polymer ?
#
loop_
_entity_poly.entity_id
_entity_poly.type
_entity_poly.pdbx_seq_one_letter_code
_entity_poly.pdbx_strand_id
1 'polypeptide(L)'
;MICGMWLYNDKPVEAEPVKAMTEIQTEAVTIEIPTEAPTETSVSSSIISPIGEEFDQWLYQYCSDKEISPYLVLAIIEYESDYDALVIGDQGKSYGLMQIQIRFHADRMAKYGYTASDMLQPIPNVIVGVDYLLELISKGNGIEWALSAFNGGERYAWNNADSPTRYATEIIARAQELAFYD
;
A
#
# COMPACT_ATOMS: atom_id res chain seq x y z
N MET A 1 -51.22 -29.37 15.69
CA MET A 1 -51.42 -29.08 14.25
C MET A 1 -50.09 -29.31 13.56
N ILE A 2 -50.05 -30.26 12.63
CA ILE A 2 -48.89 -30.61 11.81
C ILE A 2 -49.22 -30.19 10.37
N CYS A 3 -48.20 -29.73 9.62
CA CYS A 3 -48.01 -29.79 8.15
C CYS A 3 -47.44 -28.44 7.64
N GLY A 4 -46.39 -28.35 6.82
CA GLY A 4 -45.68 -29.37 6.06
C GLY A 4 -44.35 -28.88 5.50
N MET A 5 -43.50 -29.87 5.24
CA MET A 5 -42.17 -29.87 4.63
C MET A 5 -42.29 -29.61 3.11
N TRP A 6 -41.42 -28.78 2.52
CA TRP A 6 -41.31 -28.67 1.06
C TRP A 6 -40.18 -29.59 0.57
N LEU A 7 -40.55 -30.57 -0.24
CA LEU A 7 -39.65 -31.47 -0.97
C LEU A 7 -39.25 -30.81 -2.29
N TYR A 8 -37.94 -30.67 -2.54
CA TYR A 8 -37.40 -30.36 -3.86
C TYR A 8 -37.46 -31.62 -4.74
N ASN A 9 -37.97 -31.46 -5.95
CA ASN A 9 -38.20 -32.54 -6.91
C ASN A 9 -37.21 -32.39 -8.06
N ASP A 10 -36.25 -33.31 -8.16
CA ASP A 10 -35.36 -33.46 -9.31
C ASP A 10 -36.17 -33.93 -10.53
N LYS A 11 -36.06 -33.23 -11.65
CA LYS A 11 -36.41 -33.77 -12.97
C LYS A 11 -35.22 -33.63 -13.91
N PRO A 12 -34.81 -34.73 -14.58
CA PRO A 12 -33.68 -34.72 -15.50
C PRO A 12 -34.06 -34.01 -16.80
N VAL A 13 -33.14 -33.19 -17.32
CA VAL A 13 -33.25 -32.58 -18.65
C VAL A 13 -32.68 -33.57 -19.66
N GLU A 14 -33.52 -34.06 -20.57
CA GLU A 14 -33.11 -34.91 -21.70
C GLU A 14 -32.23 -34.13 -22.68
N ALA A 15 -31.16 -34.77 -23.15
CA ALA A 15 -30.19 -34.19 -24.08
C ALA A 15 -30.61 -34.42 -25.55
N GLU A 16 -30.78 -33.33 -26.29
CA GLU A 16 -30.93 -33.33 -27.75
C GLU A 16 -29.57 -33.51 -28.46
N PRO A 17 -29.53 -34.14 -29.65
CA PRO A 17 -28.27 -34.57 -30.27
C PRO A 17 -27.54 -33.41 -30.96
N VAL A 18 -26.26 -33.22 -30.62
CA VAL A 18 -25.39 -32.25 -31.27
C VAL A 18 -24.90 -32.83 -32.62
N LYS A 19 -25.23 -32.13 -33.71
CA LYS A 19 -24.88 -32.48 -35.08
C LYS A 19 -23.39 -32.25 -35.33
N ALA A 20 -22.67 -33.28 -35.78
CA ALA A 20 -21.25 -33.21 -36.13
C ALA A 20 -21.03 -32.34 -37.39
N MET A 21 -20.11 -31.39 -37.33
CA MET A 21 -19.54 -30.71 -38.50
C MET A 21 -18.05 -30.42 -38.29
N THR A 22 -17.26 -31.20 -39.04
CA THR A 22 -16.05 -30.85 -39.80
C THR A 22 -14.73 -30.55 -39.07
N GLU A 23 -13.79 -31.44 -39.32
CA GLU A 23 -12.39 -31.50 -38.92
C GLU A 23 -11.58 -30.33 -39.52
N ILE A 24 -10.95 -29.53 -38.65
CA ILE A 24 -10.06 -28.43 -39.04
C ILE A 24 -8.64 -28.97 -39.01
N GLN A 25 -7.94 -28.93 -40.15
CA GLN A 25 -6.56 -29.39 -40.28
C GLN A 25 -5.62 -28.49 -39.49
N THR A 26 -4.81 -29.12 -38.63
CA THR A 26 -3.77 -28.50 -37.82
C THR A 26 -2.47 -28.41 -38.60
N GLU A 27 -2.15 -27.24 -39.14
CA GLU A 27 -0.77 -26.88 -39.48
C GLU A 27 -0.08 -26.33 -38.23
N ALA A 28 1.01 -26.97 -37.82
CA ALA A 28 1.80 -26.56 -36.66
C ALA A 28 2.58 -25.27 -36.98
N VAL A 29 2.08 -24.13 -36.50
CA VAL A 29 2.83 -22.89 -36.47
C VAL A 29 3.84 -22.97 -35.32
N THR A 30 5.12 -23.09 -35.65
CA THR A 30 6.21 -22.99 -34.68
C THR A 30 6.37 -21.51 -34.31
N ILE A 31 5.81 -21.13 -33.16
CA ILE A 31 6.05 -19.82 -32.55
C ILE A 31 7.34 -19.97 -31.73
N GLU A 32 8.43 -19.41 -32.22
CA GLU A 32 9.62 -19.20 -31.39
C GLU A 32 9.27 -18.15 -30.34
N ILE A 33 9.03 -18.60 -29.11
CA ILE A 33 8.81 -17.74 -27.94
C ILE A 33 10.19 -17.14 -27.61
N PRO A 34 10.39 -15.82 -27.69
CA PRO A 34 11.65 -15.24 -27.24
C PRO A 34 11.79 -15.47 -25.73
N THR A 35 12.81 -16.25 -25.38
CA THR A 35 13.31 -16.45 -24.01
C THR A 35 13.95 -15.15 -23.55
N GLU A 36 13.16 -14.18 -23.09
CA GLU A 36 13.68 -13.06 -22.32
C GLU A 36 13.34 -13.32 -20.85
N ALA A 37 14.37 -13.68 -20.08
CA ALA A 37 14.33 -13.78 -18.64
C ALA A 37 13.81 -12.46 -18.07
N PRO A 38 13.06 -12.46 -16.94
CA PRO A 38 12.72 -11.21 -16.29
C PRO A 38 14.03 -10.52 -15.92
N THR A 39 14.24 -9.33 -16.50
CA THR A 39 15.34 -8.46 -16.12
C THR A 39 15.14 -8.09 -14.67
N GLU A 40 15.89 -8.74 -13.78
CA GLU A 40 16.07 -8.28 -12.41
C GLU A 40 16.75 -6.91 -12.49
N THR A 41 15.94 -5.85 -12.41
CA THR A 41 16.43 -4.50 -12.20
C THR A 41 17.12 -4.50 -10.84
N SER A 42 18.45 -4.55 -10.84
CA SER A 42 19.26 -4.45 -9.63
C SER A 42 19.07 -3.05 -9.05
N VAL A 43 18.13 -2.90 -8.11
CA VAL A 43 18.00 -1.70 -7.30
C VAL A 43 19.19 -1.70 -6.35
N SER A 44 20.29 -1.08 -6.78
CA SER A 44 21.47 -0.86 -5.95
C SER A 44 21.17 0.31 -5.02
N SER A 45 20.27 0.12 -4.06
CA SER A 45 20.06 1.10 -3.00
C SER A 45 21.17 0.94 -1.96
N SER A 46 21.96 1.99 -1.76
CA SER A 46 23.03 2.09 -0.76
C SER A 46 22.49 2.11 0.67
N ILE A 47 21.19 2.39 0.83
CA ILE A 47 20.51 2.58 2.10
C ILE A 47 19.76 1.30 2.48
N ILE A 48 20.29 0.59 3.47
CA ILE A 48 19.62 -0.52 4.13
C ILE A 48 19.02 0.02 5.43
N SER A 49 17.69 0.01 5.56
CA SER A 49 17.02 0.37 6.80
C SER A 49 17.22 -0.71 7.87
N PRO A 50 17.07 -0.37 9.17
CA PRO A 50 17.15 -1.37 10.24
C PRO A 50 16.12 -2.51 10.16
N ILE A 51 15.08 -2.36 9.32
CA ILE A 51 14.04 -3.39 9.14
C ILE A 51 14.58 -4.56 8.31
N GLY A 52 15.40 -4.27 7.29
CA GLY A 52 16.09 -5.26 6.48
C GLY A 52 15.88 -5.10 4.98
N GLU A 53 16.80 -5.71 4.21
CA GLU A 53 16.92 -5.55 2.75
C GLU A 53 15.63 -5.93 1.98
N GLU A 54 14.93 -7.00 2.38
CA GLU A 54 13.67 -7.41 1.73
C GLU A 54 12.59 -6.33 1.84
N PHE A 55 12.49 -5.70 3.01
CA PHE A 55 11.54 -4.60 3.22
C PHE A 55 11.92 -3.38 2.39
N ASP A 56 13.22 -3.06 2.32
CA ASP A 56 13.69 -1.92 1.52
C ASP A 56 13.40 -2.15 0.03
N GLN A 57 13.76 -3.30 -0.53
CA GLN A 57 13.46 -3.63 -1.92
C GLN A 57 11.95 -3.54 -2.22
N TRP A 58 11.12 -4.08 -1.32
CA TRP A 58 9.67 -3.94 -1.42
C TRP A 58 9.24 -2.47 -1.38
N LEU A 59 9.77 -1.66 -0.46
CA LEU A 59 9.40 -0.27 -0.27
C LEU A 59 9.76 0.56 -1.51
N TYR A 60 10.95 0.37 -2.09
CA TYR A 60 11.37 1.07 -3.30
C TYR A 60 10.46 0.73 -4.49
N GLN A 61 10.15 -0.55 -4.69
CA GLN A 61 9.22 -0.95 -5.76
C GLN A 61 7.82 -0.39 -5.52
N TYR A 62 7.30 -0.53 -4.30
CA TYR A 62 5.97 -0.02 -3.92
C TYR A 62 5.87 1.50 -4.10
N CYS A 63 6.90 2.25 -3.70
CA CYS A 63 6.94 3.70 -3.86
C CYS A 63 7.06 4.11 -5.33
N SER A 64 7.83 3.37 -6.13
CA SER A 64 7.91 3.57 -7.59
C SER A 64 6.55 3.40 -8.25
N ASP A 65 5.81 2.33 -7.93
CA ASP A 65 4.46 2.07 -8.46
C ASP A 65 3.44 3.15 -8.06
N LYS A 66 3.69 3.83 -6.93
CA LYS A 66 2.83 4.87 -6.37
C LYS A 66 3.24 6.29 -6.75
N GLU A 67 4.32 6.44 -7.51
CA GLU A 67 4.91 7.73 -7.88
C GLU A 67 5.19 8.63 -6.66
N ILE A 68 5.64 8.02 -5.56
CA ILE A 68 6.08 8.72 -4.34
C ILE A 68 7.55 8.42 -4.05
N SER A 69 8.28 9.39 -3.50
CA SER A 69 9.68 9.19 -3.13
C SER A 69 9.81 8.16 -1.99
N PRO A 70 10.57 7.06 -2.16
CA PRO A 70 10.84 6.13 -1.07
C PRO A 70 11.57 6.82 0.10
N TYR A 71 12.44 7.79 -0.17
CA TYR A 71 13.13 8.56 0.88
C TYR A 71 12.19 9.42 1.72
N LEU A 72 11.09 9.91 1.13
CA LEU A 72 10.06 10.61 1.90
C LEU A 72 9.36 9.67 2.87
N VAL A 73 9.04 8.45 2.41
CA VAL A 73 8.41 7.43 3.26
C VAL A 73 9.36 6.96 4.36
N LEU A 74 10.64 6.70 4.04
CA LEU A 74 11.68 6.37 5.02
C LEU A 74 11.87 7.47 6.06
N ALA A 75 11.92 8.74 5.64
CA ALA A 75 12.02 9.87 6.56
C ALA A 75 10.83 9.93 7.54
N ILE A 76 9.60 9.63 7.08
CA ILE A 76 8.43 9.54 7.95
C ILE A 76 8.56 8.36 8.92
N ILE A 77 8.95 7.18 8.42
CA ILE A 77 9.11 5.99 9.26
C ILE A 77 10.14 6.23 10.38
N GLU A 78 11.29 6.83 10.03
CA GLU A 78 12.34 7.19 10.98
C GLU A 78 11.83 8.15 12.04
N TYR A 79 11.10 9.21 11.62
CA TYR A 79 10.56 10.20 12.55
C TYR A 79 9.50 9.64 13.50
N GLU A 80 8.59 8.83 12.97
CA GLU A 80 7.39 8.37 13.68
C GLU A 80 7.71 7.21 14.64
N SER A 81 8.68 6.36 14.30
CA SER A 81 8.88 5.09 15.02
C SER A 81 10.34 4.71 15.24
N ASP A 82 11.31 5.44 14.69
CA ASP A 82 12.72 5.00 14.63
C ASP A 82 12.83 3.55 14.09
N TYR A 83 12.04 3.25 13.06
CA TYR A 83 11.93 1.93 12.43
C TYR A 83 11.35 0.80 13.31
N ASP A 84 10.81 1.09 14.50
CA ASP A 84 10.16 0.08 15.36
C ASP A 84 8.67 -0.11 14.98
N ALA A 85 8.41 -1.21 14.26
CA ALA A 85 7.07 -1.59 13.83
C ALA A 85 6.08 -1.92 14.98
N LEU A 86 6.58 -2.11 16.21
CA LEU A 86 5.76 -2.46 17.38
C LEU A 86 5.39 -1.24 18.24
N VAL A 87 5.84 -0.03 17.89
CA VAL A 87 5.53 1.19 18.65
C VAL A 87 4.04 1.48 18.65
N ILE A 88 3.52 1.78 19.84
CA ILE A 88 2.17 2.33 20.03
C ILE A 88 2.29 3.72 20.67
N GLY A 89 2.05 4.77 19.88
CA GLY A 89 2.10 6.17 20.30
C GLY A 89 0.73 6.80 20.56
N ASP A 90 0.74 8.14 20.72
CA ASP A 90 -0.45 8.97 21.03
C ASP A 90 -1.36 8.38 22.13
N GLN A 91 -0.76 7.98 23.25
CA GLN A 91 -1.47 7.39 24.39
C GLN A 91 -2.27 6.12 24.01
N GLY A 92 -1.71 5.27 23.15
CA GLY A 92 -2.35 4.01 22.76
C GLY A 92 -3.18 4.07 21.47
N LYS A 93 -3.02 5.12 20.65
CA LYS A 93 -3.91 5.38 19.50
C LYS A 93 -3.24 5.27 18.14
N SER A 94 -1.93 5.50 18.07
CA SER A 94 -1.12 5.45 16.86
C SER A 94 -0.27 4.19 16.85
N TYR A 95 -0.17 3.51 15.70
CA TYR A 95 0.43 2.17 15.62
C TYR A 95 1.51 2.11 14.55
N GLY A 96 2.60 1.40 14.87
CA GLY A 96 3.64 0.94 13.95
C GLY A 96 4.45 2.04 13.27
N LEU A 97 5.04 1.67 12.14
CA LEU A 97 6.09 2.44 11.48
C LEU A 97 5.72 3.89 11.14
N MET A 98 4.51 4.11 10.65
CA MET A 98 3.99 5.43 10.26
C MET A 98 2.94 5.96 11.25
N GLN A 99 2.88 5.40 12.47
CA GLN A 99 2.03 5.86 13.59
C GLN A 99 0.55 6.09 13.21
N ILE A 100 -0.04 5.12 12.52
CA ILE A 100 -1.41 5.18 11.99
C ILE A 100 -2.46 5.16 13.11
N GLN A 101 -3.36 6.15 13.11
CA GLN A 101 -4.52 6.16 14.03
C GLN A 101 -5.69 5.36 13.48
N ILE A 102 -5.90 4.14 14.00
CA ILE A 102 -6.95 3.20 13.55
C ILE A 102 -8.34 3.85 13.49
N ARG A 103 -8.69 4.68 14.49
CA ARG A 103 -10.00 5.34 14.58
C ARG A 103 -10.36 6.19 13.34
N PHE A 104 -9.35 6.71 12.64
CA PHE A 104 -9.53 7.57 11.46
C PHE A 104 -9.34 6.83 10.14
N HIS A 105 -8.73 5.65 10.17
CA HIS A 105 -8.32 4.93 8.97
C HIS A 105 -8.95 3.54 8.86
N ALA A 106 -9.97 3.22 9.65
CA ALA A 106 -10.68 1.94 9.61
C ALA A 106 -11.22 1.60 8.21
N ASP A 107 -11.85 2.57 7.52
CA ASP A 107 -12.35 2.36 6.16
C ASP A 107 -11.22 2.11 5.16
N ARG A 108 -10.07 2.79 5.34
CA ARG A 108 -8.86 2.60 4.55
C ARG A 108 -8.28 1.21 4.76
N MET A 109 -8.23 0.74 6.01
CA MET A 109 -7.79 -0.60 6.35
C MET A 109 -8.71 -1.67 5.74
N ALA A 110 -10.03 -1.44 5.80
CA ALA A 110 -11.03 -2.36 5.25
C ALA A 110 -10.90 -2.54 3.73
N LYS A 111 -10.51 -1.49 2.98
CA LYS A 111 -10.19 -1.57 1.54
C LYS A 111 -9.13 -2.64 1.21
N TYR A 112 -8.21 -2.88 2.13
CA TYR A 112 -7.12 -3.85 1.98
C TYR A 112 -7.36 -5.15 2.78
N GLY A 113 -8.51 -5.29 3.45
CA GLY A 113 -8.80 -6.44 4.31
C GLY A 113 -7.97 -6.48 5.59
N TYR A 114 -7.39 -5.35 6.01
CA TYR A 114 -6.55 -5.26 7.21
C TYR A 114 -7.36 -5.05 8.49
N THR A 115 -6.81 -5.57 9.57
CA THR A 115 -7.29 -5.46 10.95
C THR A 115 -6.35 -4.57 11.77
N ALA A 116 -6.74 -4.29 13.02
CA ALA A 116 -5.93 -3.51 13.94
C ALA A 116 -4.54 -4.11 14.18
N SER A 117 -4.42 -5.44 14.28
CA SER A 117 -3.14 -6.11 14.49
C SER A 117 -2.18 -5.98 13.33
N ASP A 118 -2.69 -5.83 12.10
CA ASP A 118 -1.86 -5.64 10.91
C ASP A 118 -1.12 -4.30 10.93
N MET A 119 -1.59 -3.32 11.71
CA MET A 119 -0.90 -2.04 11.87
C MET A 119 0.40 -2.14 12.67
N LEU A 120 0.68 -3.30 13.30
CA LEU A 120 1.98 -3.61 13.91
C LEU A 120 2.86 -4.48 12.98
N GLN A 121 2.49 -4.62 11.71
CA GLN A 121 3.29 -5.27 10.68
C GLN A 121 3.84 -4.21 9.71
N PRO A 122 5.12 -4.29 9.28
CA PRO A 122 5.75 -3.25 8.47
C PRO A 122 4.96 -2.88 7.20
N ILE A 123 4.67 -3.89 6.37
CA ILE A 123 4.07 -3.70 5.05
C ILE A 123 2.64 -3.14 5.13
N PRO A 124 1.68 -3.76 5.87
CA PRO A 124 0.33 -3.21 5.98
C PRO A 124 0.29 -1.79 6.55
N ASN A 125 1.14 -1.49 7.54
CA ASN A 125 1.23 -0.15 8.13
C ASN A 125 1.65 0.90 7.10
N VAL A 126 2.71 0.62 6.33
CA VAL A 126 3.19 1.52 5.27
C VAL A 126 2.18 1.68 4.16
N ILE A 127 1.48 0.62 3.75
CA ILE A 127 0.44 0.70 2.71
C ILE A 127 -0.65 1.69 3.14
N VAL A 128 -1.15 1.58 4.38
CA VAL A 128 -2.19 2.47 4.90
C VAL A 128 -1.67 3.91 5.06
N GLY A 129 -0.44 4.09 5.54
CA GLY A 129 0.19 5.40 5.66
C GLY A 129 0.41 6.10 4.33
N VAL A 130 0.98 5.42 3.34
CA VAL A 130 1.21 5.98 1.99
C VAL A 130 -0.12 6.28 1.29
N ASP A 131 -1.13 5.41 1.41
CA ASP A 131 -2.44 5.66 0.82
C ASP A 131 -3.13 6.89 1.44
N TYR A 132 -2.92 7.16 2.74
CA TYR A 132 -3.36 8.42 3.36
C TYR A 132 -2.54 9.64 2.91
N LEU A 133 -1.22 9.53 2.88
CA LEU A 133 -0.35 10.61 2.45
C LEU A 133 -0.63 11.04 1.00
N LEU A 134 -0.83 10.08 0.10
CA LEU A 134 -1.19 10.35 -1.30
C LEU A 134 -2.54 11.04 -1.44
N GLU A 135 -3.53 10.70 -0.61
CA GLU A 135 -4.79 11.44 -0.56
C GLU A 135 -4.53 12.92 -0.23
N LEU A 136 -3.72 13.21 0.78
CA LEU A 136 -3.39 14.58 1.16
C LEU A 136 -2.62 15.33 0.07
N ILE A 137 -1.65 14.68 -0.57
CA ILE A 137 -0.89 15.23 -1.71
C ILE A 137 -1.83 15.56 -2.86
N SER A 138 -2.80 14.67 -3.17
CA SER A 138 -3.74 14.84 -4.28
C SER A 138 -4.63 16.08 -4.16
N LYS A 139 -4.75 16.67 -2.95
CA LYS A 139 -5.51 17.91 -2.73
C LYS A 139 -4.81 19.16 -3.28
N GLY A 140 -3.55 19.06 -3.69
CA GLY A 140 -2.84 20.11 -4.44
C GLY A 140 -2.39 21.32 -3.62
N ASN A 141 -2.31 21.20 -2.29
CA ASN A 141 -1.92 22.30 -1.39
C ASN A 141 -0.40 22.36 -1.11
N GLY A 142 0.41 21.55 -1.80
CA GLY A 142 1.85 21.44 -1.59
C GLY A 142 2.26 20.39 -0.55
N ILE A 143 3.52 19.95 -0.63
CA ILE A 143 4.03 18.84 0.20
C ILE A 143 4.11 19.20 1.68
N GLU A 144 4.46 20.44 2.01
CA GLU A 144 4.54 20.91 3.40
C GLU A 144 3.17 20.90 4.09
N TRP A 145 2.13 21.29 3.35
CA TRP A 145 0.74 21.19 3.81
C TRP A 145 0.33 19.74 3.99
N ALA A 146 0.64 18.86 3.03
CA ALA A 146 0.29 17.45 3.11
C ALA A 146 0.94 16.75 4.31
N LEU A 147 2.22 17.02 4.58
CA LEU A 147 2.93 16.51 5.76
C LEU A 147 2.35 17.07 7.07
N SER A 148 2.02 18.36 7.10
CA SER A 148 1.36 18.97 8.25
C SER A 148 -0.02 18.34 8.51
N ALA A 149 -0.77 18.03 7.44
CA ALA A 149 -2.07 17.37 7.53
C ALA A 149 -1.94 15.89 7.91
N PHE A 150 -0.87 15.22 7.49
CA PHE A 150 -0.57 13.86 7.91
C PHE A 150 -0.38 13.79 9.42
N ASN A 151 0.45 14.69 9.97
CA ASN A 151 0.77 14.73 11.40
C ASN A 151 -0.39 15.21 12.30
N GLY A 152 -1.12 16.25 11.89
CA GLY A 152 -2.10 16.91 12.77
C GLY A 152 -3.53 17.02 12.22
N GLY A 153 -3.77 16.48 11.03
CA GLY A 153 -5.03 16.64 10.30
C GLY A 153 -5.11 17.97 9.53
N GLU A 154 -6.06 18.04 8.59
CA GLU A 154 -6.17 19.18 7.67
C GLU A 154 -6.41 20.52 8.37
N ARG A 155 -7.19 20.53 9.46
CA ARG A 155 -7.40 21.76 10.24
C ARG A 155 -6.10 22.28 10.84
N TYR A 156 -5.24 21.39 11.31
CA TYR A 156 -3.92 21.78 11.82
C TYR A 156 -3.05 22.32 10.68
N ALA A 157 -3.04 21.67 9.52
CA ALA A 157 -2.33 22.17 8.35
C ALA A 157 -2.79 23.57 7.93
N TRP A 158 -4.11 23.82 7.89
CA TRP A 158 -4.66 25.14 7.56
C TRP A 158 -4.34 26.22 8.59
N ASN A 159 -4.31 25.87 9.88
CA ASN A 159 -3.89 26.80 10.92
C ASN A 159 -2.40 27.17 10.84
N ASN A 160 -1.60 26.41 10.09
CA ASN A 160 -0.17 26.65 9.88
C ASN A 160 0.15 26.89 8.39
N ALA A 161 -0.82 27.34 7.58
CA ALA A 161 -0.60 27.50 6.14
C ALA A 161 0.46 28.56 5.78
N ASP A 162 0.66 29.57 6.64
CA ASP A 162 1.62 30.66 6.40
C ASP A 162 3.08 30.28 6.71
N SER A 163 3.31 29.16 7.40
CA SER A 163 4.66 28.69 7.76
C SER A 163 4.69 27.16 7.88
N PRO A 164 5.59 26.47 7.18
CA PRO A 164 5.75 25.02 7.32
C PRO A 164 5.91 24.60 8.77
N THR A 165 5.22 23.52 9.15
CA THR A 165 5.35 22.97 10.50
C THR A 165 6.73 22.35 10.70
N ARG A 166 7.18 22.25 11.96
CA ARG A 166 8.46 21.58 12.28
C ARG A 166 8.51 20.17 11.69
N TYR A 167 7.41 19.43 11.83
CA TYR A 167 7.24 18.10 11.24
C TYR A 167 7.53 18.12 9.74
N ALA A 168 6.85 18.98 8.97
CA ALA A 168 7.07 19.07 7.53
C ALA A 168 8.52 19.41 7.18
N THR A 169 9.13 20.37 7.88
CA THR A 169 10.52 20.77 7.61
C THR A 169 11.53 19.66 7.93
N GLU A 170 11.36 18.95 9.04
CA GLU A 170 12.26 17.88 9.48
C GLU A 170 12.19 16.67 8.51
N ILE A 171 10.97 16.29 8.10
CA ILE A 171 10.76 15.21 7.13
C ILE A 171 11.37 15.54 5.76
N ILE A 172 11.15 16.75 5.24
CA ILE A 172 11.68 17.15 3.93
C ILE A 172 13.20 17.17 3.94
N ALA A 173 13.81 17.77 4.99
CA ALA A 173 15.25 17.79 5.14
C ALA A 173 15.82 16.37 5.22
N ARG A 174 15.19 15.50 6.01
CA ARG A 174 15.65 14.11 6.15
C ARG A 174 15.50 13.32 4.85
N ALA A 175 14.42 13.50 4.12
CA ALA A 175 14.23 12.86 2.81
C ALA A 175 15.30 13.30 1.79
N GLN A 176 15.71 14.57 1.82
CA GLN A 176 16.80 15.08 0.97
C GLN A 176 18.16 14.50 1.35
N GLU A 177 18.44 14.37 2.65
CA GLU A 177 19.67 13.73 3.13
C GLU A 177 19.75 12.27 2.67
N LEU A 178 18.67 11.49 2.86
CA LEU A 178 18.61 10.11 2.41
C LEU A 178 18.81 10.02 0.90
N ALA A 179 18.13 10.85 0.11
CA ALA A 179 18.30 10.87 -1.35
C ALA A 179 19.72 11.27 -1.81
N PHE A 180 20.50 11.96 -0.97
CA PHE A 180 21.86 12.37 -1.30
C PHE A 180 22.89 11.24 -1.14
N TYR A 181 22.60 10.26 -0.29
CA TYR A 181 23.52 9.15 0.02
C TYR A 181 23.23 7.86 -0.75
N ASP A 182 22.18 7.83 -1.58
CA ASP A 182 21.85 6.69 -2.43
C ASP A 182 22.59 6.72 -3.77
#